data_AF-A0A9D7YHB5-F1
#
_entry.id   AF-A0A9D7YHB5-F1
#
_cell.length_a   1.000
_cell.length_b   1.000
_cell.length_c   1.000
_cell.angle_alpha   90.00
_cell.angle_beta   90.00
_cell.angle_gamma   90.00
#
_symmetry.space_group_name_H-M   'P 1'
#
loop_
_entity.id
_entity.type
_entity.pdbx_description
1 polymer ?
#
loop_
_entity_poly.entity_id
_entity_poly.type
_entity_poly.pdbx_seq_one_letter_code
_entity_poly.pdbx_strand_id
1 'polypeptide(L)'
;MPTELIIAYTLFLFVVLYVAITMKSVVNAMFNITWSIWPIIAWLCLTAAASTSGFLLDFSATPPRIALLIVPPFATVIYIVSRRSITPWLDAQPLTTLILPQTFRIVVELVLWLLFLSGKLASLLTFEGRNFDVIAGIGAVAAYLYLRRTPSAAVSLIFNITGLLLLVNVTVHGIGSTPTALNIFTTVPPNTIMATWPMVWLPAFVVPSAYLLHFLSLRQTHRYRTTLSTK
;
A
#
# COMPACT_ATOMS: atom_id res chain seq x y z
N MET A 1 10.79 25.32 4.69
CA MET A 1 10.20 24.01 5.05
C MET A 1 11.18 23.32 5.98
N PRO A 2 10.76 22.71 7.10
CA PRO A 2 11.67 21.99 7.98
C PRO A 2 12.40 20.86 7.22
N THR A 3 13.66 20.60 7.57
CA THR A 3 14.53 19.64 6.86
C THR A 3 13.93 18.23 6.84
N GLU A 4 13.35 17.80 7.95
CA GLU A 4 12.66 16.54 8.11
C GLU A 4 11.48 16.36 7.13
N LEU A 5 10.76 17.44 6.79
CA LEU A 5 9.63 17.38 5.87
C LEU A 5 10.09 17.23 4.42
N ILE A 6 11.19 17.89 4.06
CA ILE A 6 11.83 17.71 2.74
C ILE A 6 12.29 16.26 2.59
N ILE A 7 12.99 15.71 3.59
CA ILE A 7 13.46 14.33 3.59
C ILE A 7 12.27 13.35 3.50
N ALA A 8 11.22 13.57 4.30
CA ALA A 8 10.02 12.72 4.28
C ALA A 8 9.38 12.68 2.89
N TYR A 9 9.17 13.83 2.25
CA TYR A 9 8.57 13.88 0.92
C TYR A 9 9.48 13.29 -0.15
N THR A 10 10.79 13.53 -0.11
CA THR A 10 11.74 12.93 -1.05
C THR A 10 11.74 11.40 -0.94
N LEU A 11 11.83 10.85 0.28
CA LEU A 11 11.73 9.42 0.52
C LEU A 11 10.39 8.85 0.04
N PHE A 12 9.30 9.56 0.31
CA PHE A 12 7.97 9.14 -0.10
C PHE A 12 7.82 9.08 -1.63
N LEU A 13 8.39 10.04 -2.37
CA LEU A 13 8.41 10.01 -3.83
C LEU A 13 9.19 8.80 -4.37
N PHE A 14 10.31 8.41 -3.73
CA PHE A 14 11.02 7.18 -4.07
C PHE A 14 10.18 5.93 -3.80
N VAL A 15 9.43 5.89 -2.70
CA VAL A 15 8.48 4.80 -2.42
C VAL A 15 7.44 4.71 -3.53
N VAL A 16 6.81 5.83 -3.89
CA VAL A 16 5.78 5.85 -4.94
C VAL A 16 6.35 5.36 -6.27
N LEU A 17 7.54 5.80 -6.65
CA LEU A 17 8.23 5.34 -7.85
C LEU A 17 8.51 3.83 -7.80
N TYR A 18 9.05 3.33 -6.69
CA TYR A 18 9.33 1.91 -6.48
C TYR A 18 8.06 1.05 -6.60
N VAL A 19 6.98 1.48 -5.95
CA VAL A 19 5.68 0.79 -6.02
C VAL A 19 5.11 0.85 -7.43
N ALA A 20 5.20 1.99 -8.13
CA ALA A 20 4.75 2.13 -9.52
C ALA A 20 5.50 1.20 -10.48
N ILE A 21 6.82 1.07 -10.34
CA ILE A 21 7.63 0.14 -11.13
C ILE A 21 7.21 -1.31 -10.84
N THR A 22 6.97 -1.65 -9.58
CA THR A 22 6.49 -2.98 -9.19
C THR A 22 5.12 -3.28 -9.82
N MET A 23 4.17 -2.34 -9.70
CA MET A 23 2.81 -2.48 -10.22
C MET A 23 2.77 -2.54 -11.75
N LYS A 24 3.71 -1.91 -12.45
CA LYS A 24 3.84 -2.02 -13.91
C LYS A 24 3.90 -3.48 -14.37
N SER A 25 4.63 -4.34 -13.66
CA SER A 25 4.74 -5.77 -14.00
C SER A 25 3.40 -6.51 -13.88
N VAL A 26 2.63 -6.21 -12.83
CA VAL A 26 1.29 -6.77 -12.59
C VAL A 26 0.30 -6.30 -13.67
N VAL A 27 0.30 -5.00 -14.00
CA VAL A 27 -0.59 -4.43 -15.01
C VAL A 27 -0.23 -4.94 -16.41
N ASN A 28 1.06 -5.04 -16.76
CA ASN A 28 1.52 -5.69 -17.99
C ASN A 28 0.93 -7.11 -18.12
N ALA A 29 1.06 -7.90 -17.06
CA ALA A 29 0.58 -9.28 -17.03
C ALA A 29 -0.95 -9.40 -17.19
N MET A 30 -1.70 -8.42 -16.70
CA MET A 30 -3.16 -8.42 -16.80
C MET A 30 -3.71 -8.09 -18.18
N PHE A 31 -3.13 -7.08 -18.82
CA PHE A 31 -3.72 -6.45 -20.01
C PHE A 31 -2.91 -6.71 -21.28
N ASN A 32 -1.72 -7.31 -21.17
CA ASN A 32 -0.78 -7.48 -22.28
C ASN A 32 -0.42 -6.14 -22.98
N ILE A 33 -0.43 -5.05 -22.22
CA ILE A 33 -0.15 -3.69 -22.71
C ILE A 33 1.24 -3.28 -22.24
N THR A 34 2.18 -3.08 -23.17
CA THR A 34 3.54 -2.58 -22.89
C THR A 34 3.58 -1.19 -22.23
N TRP A 35 2.50 -0.42 -22.41
CA TRP A 35 2.28 0.93 -21.89
C TRP A 35 1.52 0.98 -20.55
N SER A 36 1.58 -0.09 -19.77
CA SER A 36 0.88 -0.29 -18.48
C SER A 36 1.13 0.76 -17.39
N ILE A 37 2.13 1.63 -17.55
CA ILE A 37 2.44 2.69 -16.59
C ILE A 37 1.50 3.90 -16.73
N TRP A 38 0.90 4.13 -17.91
CA TRP A 38 0.06 5.32 -18.14
C TRP A 38 -1.19 5.39 -17.27
N PRO A 39 -1.94 4.30 -17.03
CA PRO A 39 -3.06 4.34 -16.09
C PRO A 39 -2.63 4.74 -14.67
N ILE A 40 -1.45 4.27 -14.22
CA ILE A 40 -0.88 4.64 -12.93
C ILE A 40 -0.52 6.13 -12.91
N ILE A 41 0.19 6.61 -13.94
CA ILE A 41 0.56 8.03 -14.06
C ILE A 41 -0.69 8.91 -14.10
N ALA A 42 -1.70 8.56 -14.91
CA ALA A 42 -2.95 9.30 -15.01
C ALA A 42 -3.67 9.37 -13.66
N TRP A 43 -3.73 8.26 -12.91
CA TRP A 43 -4.31 8.23 -11.56
C TRP A 43 -3.54 9.09 -10.56
N LEU A 44 -2.20 9.02 -10.56
CA LEU A 44 -1.35 9.84 -9.69
C LEU A 44 -1.48 11.33 -10.02
N CYS A 45 -1.51 11.70 -11.31
CA CYS A 45 -1.73 13.07 -11.75
C CYS A 45 -3.12 13.59 -11.36
N LEU A 46 -4.17 12.77 -11.56
CA LEU A 46 -5.55 13.13 -11.21
C LEU A 46 -5.70 13.40 -9.71
N THR A 47 -5.19 12.49 -8.87
CA THR A 47 -5.27 12.62 -7.42
C THR A 47 -4.37 13.74 -6.87
N ALA A 48 -3.22 14.00 -7.51
CA ALA A 48 -2.40 15.16 -7.21
C ALA A 48 -3.12 16.48 -7.54
N ALA A 49 -3.75 16.58 -8.72
CA ALA A 49 -4.53 17.77 -9.10
C ALA A 49 -5.75 18.01 -8.19
N ALA A 50 -6.45 16.94 -7.81
CA ALA A 50 -7.54 17.01 -6.83
C ALA A 50 -7.04 17.45 -5.44
N SER A 51 -5.84 17.05 -5.05
CA SER A 51 -5.22 17.49 -3.79
C SER A 51 -4.81 18.96 -3.84
N THR A 52 -4.09 19.38 -4.88
CA THR A 52 -3.55 20.75 -4.98
C THR A 52 -4.62 21.81 -5.25
N SER A 53 -5.75 21.44 -5.87
CA SER A 53 -6.93 22.31 -6.00
C SER A 53 -7.67 22.54 -4.68
N GLY A 54 -7.30 21.83 -3.60
CA GLY A 54 -8.03 21.84 -2.34
C GLY A 54 -9.34 21.05 -2.37
N PHE A 55 -9.67 20.40 -3.49
CA PHE A 55 -10.90 19.62 -3.63
C PHE A 55 -11.02 18.55 -2.54
N LEU A 56 -9.93 17.91 -2.15
CA LEU A 56 -9.90 16.85 -1.13
C LEU A 56 -9.90 17.35 0.33
N LEU A 57 -9.76 18.67 0.57
CA LEU A 57 -9.71 19.26 1.91
C LEU A 57 -11.11 19.55 2.50
N ASP A 58 -12.18 19.38 1.72
CA ASP A 58 -13.56 19.40 2.21
C ASP A 58 -13.93 18.05 2.85
N PHE A 59 -13.66 17.94 4.14
CA PHE A 59 -13.99 16.75 4.94
C PHE A 59 -15.46 16.70 5.40
N SER A 60 -16.25 17.75 5.13
CA SER A 60 -17.65 17.87 5.53
C SER A 60 -18.64 17.26 4.52
N ALA A 61 -18.20 17.07 3.27
CA ALA A 61 -19.00 16.47 2.21
C ALA A 61 -19.53 15.07 2.55
N THR A 62 -20.70 14.73 2.01
CA THR A 62 -21.33 13.41 2.15
C THR A 62 -21.63 12.80 0.77
N PRO A 63 -20.95 11.70 0.36
CA PRO A 63 -19.84 11.05 1.07
C PRO A 63 -18.56 11.91 1.11
N PRO A 64 -17.65 11.69 2.09
CA PRO A 64 -16.40 12.44 2.17
C PRO A 64 -15.58 12.30 0.89
N ARG A 65 -15.05 13.39 0.35
CA ARG A 65 -14.30 13.37 -0.92
C ARG A 65 -13.05 12.49 -0.87
N ILE A 66 -12.45 12.33 0.31
CA ILE A 66 -11.33 11.42 0.52
C ILE A 66 -11.69 9.94 0.25
N ALA A 67 -12.98 9.58 0.25
CA ALA A 67 -13.44 8.25 -0.16
C ALA A 67 -13.09 7.93 -1.63
N LEU A 68 -12.93 8.95 -2.48
CA LEU A 68 -12.45 8.78 -3.86
C LEU A 68 -11.00 8.29 -3.94
N LEU A 69 -10.22 8.45 -2.86
CA LEU A 69 -8.87 7.88 -2.77
C LEU A 69 -8.90 6.41 -2.33
N ILE A 70 -10.02 5.92 -1.80
CA ILE A 70 -10.13 4.59 -1.22
C ILE A 70 -10.95 3.68 -2.14
N VAL A 71 -12.18 4.06 -2.45
CA VAL A 71 -13.14 3.18 -3.15
C VAL A 71 -12.64 2.74 -4.54
N PRO A 72 -12.22 3.65 -5.45
CA PRO A 72 -11.77 3.23 -6.79
C PRO A 72 -10.49 2.36 -6.77
N PRO A 73 -9.45 2.69 -5.99
CA PRO A 73 -8.27 1.81 -5.89
C PRO A 73 -8.59 0.43 -5.31
N PHE A 74 -9.39 0.33 -4.24
CA PHE A 74 -9.77 -0.97 -3.67
C PHE A 74 -10.67 -1.78 -4.61
N ALA A 75 -11.58 -1.13 -5.34
CA ALA A 75 -12.35 -1.79 -6.40
C ALA A 75 -11.41 -2.34 -7.50
N THR A 76 -10.35 -1.60 -7.84
CA THR A 76 -9.30 -2.05 -8.75
C THR A 76 -8.57 -3.26 -8.17
N VAL A 77 -8.17 -3.24 -6.90
CA VAL A 77 -7.54 -4.39 -6.23
C VAL A 77 -8.42 -5.66 -6.38
N ILE A 78 -9.70 -5.56 -6.03
CA ILE A 78 -10.66 -6.69 -6.13
C ILE A 78 -10.78 -7.16 -7.58
N TYR A 79 -10.91 -6.24 -8.52
CA TYR A 79 -10.98 -6.54 -9.94
C TYR A 79 -9.75 -7.35 -10.39
N ILE A 80 -8.54 -6.84 -10.15
CA ILE A 80 -7.28 -7.47 -10.54
C ILE A 80 -7.15 -8.88 -9.93
N VAL A 81 -7.34 -8.99 -8.61
CA VAL A 81 -7.20 -10.26 -7.86
C VAL A 81 -8.18 -11.31 -8.38
N SER A 82 -9.34 -10.90 -8.88
CA SER A 82 -10.38 -11.81 -9.38
C SER A 82 -10.16 -12.25 -10.84
N ARG A 83 -9.27 -11.59 -11.61
CA ARG A 83 -9.08 -11.94 -13.02
C ARG A 83 -8.37 -13.27 -13.19
N ARG A 84 -8.83 -14.09 -14.15
CA ARG A 84 -8.09 -15.29 -14.58
C ARG A 84 -6.84 -14.95 -15.38
N SER A 85 -6.81 -13.83 -16.10
CA SER A 85 -5.69 -13.42 -16.95
C SER A 85 -4.36 -13.26 -16.21
N ILE A 86 -4.36 -12.96 -14.91
CA ILE A 86 -3.13 -12.85 -14.11
C ILE A 86 -2.53 -14.21 -13.72
N THR A 87 -3.27 -15.31 -13.89
CA THR A 87 -2.86 -16.65 -13.41
C THR A 87 -1.57 -17.17 -14.05
N PRO A 88 -1.41 -17.14 -15.38
CA PRO A 88 -0.18 -17.60 -16.01
C PRO A 88 1.05 -16.85 -15.51
N TRP A 89 0.91 -15.54 -15.26
CA TRP A 89 1.98 -14.74 -14.69
C TRP A 89 2.30 -15.17 -13.25
N LEU A 90 1.31 -15.35 -12.38
CA LEU A 90 1.51 -15.82 -11.00
C LEU A 90 2.22 -17.18 -10.95
N ASP A 91 1.83 -18.11 -11.82
CA ASP A 91 2.38 -19.47 -11.87
C ASP A 91 3.85 -19.47 -12.36
N ALA A 92 4.25 -18.47 -13.16
CA ALA A 92 5.61 -18.30 -13.64
C ALA A 92 6.54 -17.58 -12.65
N GLN A 93 5.99 -16.91 -11.63
CA GLN A 93 6.78 -16.18 -10.64
C GLN A 93 7.23 -17.08 -9.48
N PRO A 94 8.42 -16.86 -8.89
CA PRO A 94 8.73 -17.40 -7.57
C PRO A 94 7.81 -16.78 -6.49
N LEU A 95 7.62 -17.48 -5.37
CA LEU A 95 6.82 -17.00 -4.22
C LEU A 95 7.35 -15.67 -3.64
N THR A 96 8.62 -15.37 -3.90
CA THR A 96 9.31 -14.16 -3.43
C THR A 96 8.90 -12.89 -4.18
N THR A 97 8.42 -12.99 -5.43
CA THR A 97 8.18 -11.81 -6.30
C THR A 97 7.19 -10.82 -5.70
N LEU A 98 6.15 -11.31 -5.03
CA LEU A 98 5.09 -10.47 -4.44
C LEU A 98 5.37 -10.10 -2.97
N ILE A 99 6.36 -10.76 -2.35
CA ILE A 99 6.74 -10.54 -0.95
C ILE A 99 7.81 -9.46 -0.85
N LEU A 100 8.87 -9.54 -1.65
CA LEU A 100 9.99 -8.60 -1.58
C LEU A 100 9.58 -7.13 -1.70
N PRO A 101 8.62 -6.75 -2.58
CA PRO A 101 8.20 -5.36 -2.67
C PRO A 101 7.61 -4.80 -1.37
N GLN A 102 7.05 -5.61 -0.48
CA GLN A 102 6.50 -5.15 0.80
C GLN A 102 7.55 -4.52 1.72
N THR A 103 8.84 -4.65 1.41
CA THR A 103 9.94 -3.96 2.11
C THR A 103 9.85 -2.43 2.04
N PHE A 104 9.14 -1.85 1.05
CA PHE A 104 8.93 -0.40 0.99
C PHE A 104 8.28 0.17 2.25
N ARG A 105 7.56 -0.67 3.00
CA ARG A 105 6.88 -0.29 4.25
C ARG A 105 7.84 0.21 5.31
N ILE A 106 9.09 -0.28 5.33
CA ILE A 106 10.14 0.24 6.22
C ILE A 106 10.38 1.73 5.95
N VAL A 107 10.44 2.12 4.67
CA VAL A 107 10.65 3.51 4.28
C VAL A 107 9.38 4.34 4.52
N VAL A 108 8.19 3.78 4.31
CA VAL A 108 6.92 4.46 4.64
C VAL A 108 6.84 4.77 6.14
N GLU A 109 7.22 3.84 7.01
CA GLU A 109 7.23 4.08 8.46
C GLU A 109 8.21 5.18 8.86
N LEU A 110 9.38 5.23 8.23
CA LEU A 110 10.31 6.34 8.42
C LEU A 110 9.71 7.68 7.96
N VAL A 111 9.01 7.69 6.82
CA VAL A 111 8.29 8.89 6.33
C VAL A 111 7.23 9.33 7.35
N LEU A 112 6.39 8.43 7.83
CA LEU A 112 5.33 8.75 8.80
C LEU A 112 5.91 9.27 10.12
N TRP A 113 7.03 8.71 10.57
CA TRP A 113 7.72 9.19 11.76
C TRP A 113 8.31 10.60 11.58
N LEU A 114 8.93 10.89 10.44
CA LEU A 114 9.40 12.25 10.12
C LEU A 114 8.24 13.26 10.03
N LEU A 115 7.07 12.84 9.52
CA LEU A 115 5.87 13.66 9.52
C LEU A 115 5.34 13.92 10.94
N PHE A 116 5.47 12.95 11.85
CA PHE A 116 5.15 13.14 13.25
C PHE A 116 6.12 14.12 13.93
N LEU A 117 7.43 13.96 13.73
CA LEU A 117 8.44 14.88 14.28
C LEU A 117 8.27 16.33 13.80
N SER A 118 7.76 16.53 12.58
CA SER A 118 7.42 17.86 12.05
C SER A 118 6.05 18.39 12.48
N GLY A 119 5.34 17.68 13.36
CA GLY A 119 4.02 18.06 13.88
C GLY A 119 2.90 17.98 12.84
N LYS A 120 3.07 17.19 11.78
CA LYS A 120 2.10 17.05 10.68
C LYS A 120 1.27 15.76 10.73
N LEU A 121 1.69 14.80 11.53
CA LEU A 121 1.02 13.52 11.73
C LEU A 121 0.92 13.24 13.23
N ALA A 122 -0.16 12.59 13.68
CA ALA A 122 -0.26 12.15 15.05
C ALA A 122 0.54 10.86 15.30
N SER A 123 1.09 10.71 16.51
CA SER A 123 1.84 9.49 16.91
C SER A 123 1.02 8.21 16.78
N LEU A 124 -0.31 8.29 16.83
CA LEU A 124 -1.22 7.16 16.59
C LEU A 124 -0.89 6.40 15.29
N LEU A 125 -0.49 7.14 14.24
CA LEU A 125 -0.25 6.60 12.90
C LEU A 125 1.23 6.24 12.64
N THR A 126 2.08 6.29 13.67
CA THR A 126 3.48 5.87 13.60
C THR A 126 3.70 4.56 14.37
N PHE A 127 4.91 4.01 14.26
CA PHE A 127 5.35 2.85 15.03
C PHE A 127 5.46 3.09 16.54
N GLU A 128 5.42 4.34 17.00
CA GLU A 128 5.31 4.67 18.43
C GLU A 128 3.87 4.51 18.94
N GLY A 129 2.88 4.54 18.04
CA GLY A 129 1.47 4.39 18.36
C GLY A 129 0.91 3.03 17.95
N ARG A 130 0.07 3.02 16.92
CA ARG A 130 -0.69 1.84 16.49
C ARG A 130 -0.29 1.32 15.13
N ASN A 131 0.75 1.88 14.49
CA ASN A 131 1.18 1.43 13.17
C ASN A 131 2.43 0.54 13.25
N PHE A 132 2.24 -0.78 13.29
CA PHE A 132 3.36 -1.73 13.38
C PHE A 132 3.82 -2.24 12.00
N ASP A 133 3.58 -1.49 10.93
CA ASP A 133 3.90 -1.91 9.56
C ASP A 133 5.40 -2.09 9.30
N VAL A 134 6.25 -1.52 10.15
CA VAL A 134 7.70 -1.77 10.13
C VAL A 134 8.00 -3.26 10.31
N ILE A 135 7.20 -3.97 11.12
CA ILE A 135 7.33 -5.41 11.33
C ILE A 135 7.01 -6.17 10.04
N ALA A 136 5.97 -5.75 9.31
CA ALA A 136 5.65 -6.33 8.00
C ALA A 136 6.78 -6.08 6.97
N GLY A 137 7.36 -4.87 6.97
CA GLY A 137 8.49 -4.53 6.10
C GLY A 137 9.75 -5.36 6.37
N ILE A 138 10.15 -5.48 7.65
CA ILE A 138 11.28 -6.32 8.06
C ILE A 138 10.96 -7.81 7.81
N GLY A 139 9.73 -8.22 8.12
CA GLY A 139 9.23 -9.57 7.85
C GLY A 139 9.31 -9.94 6.38
N ALA A 140 9.13 -8.98 5.46
CA ALA A 140 9.27 -9.21 4.03
C ALA A 140 10.72 -9.56 3.64
N VAL A 141 11.71 -8.92 4.25
CA VAL A 141 13.13 -9.26 4.06
C VAL A 141 13.40 -10.68 4.56
N ALA A 142 12.96 -11.01 5.76
CA ALA A 142 13.16 -12.33 6.36
C ALA A 142 12.47 -13.44 5.53
N ALA A 143 11.21 -13.23 5.17
CA ALA A 143 10.45 -14.16 4.33
C ALA A 143 11.10 -14.34 2.95
N TYR A 144 11.57 -13.25 2.33
CA TYR A 144 12.30 -13.31 1.06
C TYR A 144 13.58 -14.16 1.17
N LEU A 145 14.42 -13.90 2.18
CA LEU A 145 15.68 -14.61 2.38
C LEU A 145 15.49 -16.11 2.64
N TYR A 146 14.41 -16.48 3.33
CA TYR A 146 14.04 -17.88 3.54
C TYR A 146 13.50 -18.51 2.25
N LEU A 147 12.47 -17.91 1.64
CA LEU A 147 11.74 -18.49 0.50
C LEU A 147 12.58 -18.59 -0.78
N ARG A 148 13.59 -17.74 -0.96
CA ARG A 148 14.53 -17.85 -2.09
C ARG A 148 15.42 -19.10 -2.02
N ARG A 149 15.59 -19.69 -0.83
CA ARG A 149 16.38 -20.91 -0.61
C ARG A 149 15.48 -22.13 -0.44
N THR A 150 14.38 -21.95 0.28
CA THR A 150 13.45 -23.03 0.63
C THR A 150 12.01 -22.56 0.36
N PRO A 151 11.50 -22.78 -0.86
CA PRO A 151 10.12 -22.45 -1.19
C PRO A 151 9.15 -23.15 -0.23
N SER A 152 8.33 -22.38 0.48
CA SER A 152 7.41 -22.89 1.50
C SER A 152 6.09 -22.14 1.46
N ALA A 153 5.02 -22.87 1.17
CA ALA A 153 3.67 -22.31 1.20
C ALA A 153 3.28 -21.81 2.60
N ALA A 154 3.74 -22.50 3.64
CA ALA A 154 3.43 -22.14 5.02
C ALA A 154 4.05 -20.78 5.39
N VAL A 155 5.34 -20.57 5.06
CA VAL A 155 6.01 -19.28 5.34
C VAL A 155 5.38 -18.15 4.52
N SER A 156 5.07 -18.38 3.24
CA SER A 156 4.37 -17.40 2.41
C SER A 156 2.99 -17.05 2.99
N LEU A 157 2.22 -18.05 3.44
CA LEU A 157 0.90 -17.84 4.04
C LEU A 157 1.00 -17.04 5.35
N ILE A 158 1.88 -17.44 6.27
CA ILE A 158 2.08 -16.75 7.55
C ILE A 158 2.47 -15.29 7.32
N PHE A 159 3.44 -15.04 6.42
CA PHE A 159 3.85 -13.67 6.09
C PHE A 159 2.68 -12.82 5.59
N ASN A 160 1.89 -13.34 4.64
CA ASN A 160 0.79 -12.59 4.06
C ASN A 160 -0.35 -12.32 5.04
N ILE A 161 -0.72 -13.31 5.87
CA ILE A 161 -1.78 -13.12 6.88
C ILE A 161 -1.34 -12.11 7.94
N THR A 162 -0.13 -12.23 8.47
CA THR A 162 0.41 -11.27 9.43
C THR A 162 0.50 -9.87 8.82
N GLY A 163 1.01 -9.75 7.59
CA GLY A 163 1.10 -8.48 6.88
C GLY A 163 -0.27 -7.82 6.65
N LEU A 164 -1.28 -8.60 6.26
CA LEU A 164 -2.65 -8.10 6.10
C LEU A 164 -3.27 -7.64 7.42
N LEU A 165 -3.07 -8.37 8.53
CA LEU A 165 -3.59 -7.97 9.84
C LEU A 165 -3.00 -6.62 10.27
N LEU A 166 -1.69 -6.43 10.08
CA LEU A 166 -1.00 -5.16 10.36
C LEU A 166 -1.51 -4.03 9.45
N LEU A 167 -1.66 -4.31 8.16
CA LEU A 167 -2.13 -3.35 7.17
C LEU A 167 -3.59 -2.92 7.43
N VAL A 168 -4.47 -3.86 7.78
CA VAL A 168 -5.86 -3.56 8.18
C VAL A 168 -5.85 -2.69 9.43
N ASN A 169 -5.03 -3.03 10.42
CA ASN A 169 -4.90 -2.25 11.64
C ASN A 169 -4.51 -0.79 11.35
N VAL A 170 -3.45 -0.51 10.57
CA VAL A 170 -3.11 0.90 10.24
C VAL A 170 -4.17 1.57 9.37
N THR A 171 -4.80 0.84 8.43
CA THR A 171 -5.84 1.40 7.55
C THR A 171 -7.06 1.86 8.37
N VAL A 172 -7.47 1.06 9.36
CA VAL A 172 -8.58 1.40 10.27
C VAL A 172 -8.25 2.63 11.10
N HIS A 173 -7.04 2.71 11.69
CA HIS A 173 -6.64 3.90 12.46
C HIS A 173 -6.47 5.14 11.57
N GLY A 174 -5.97 4.99 10.34
CA GLY A 174 -5.82 6.08 9.37
C GLY A 174 -7.16 6.67 8.94
N ILE A 175 -8.10 5.82 8.54
CA ILE A 175 -9.47 6.25 8.17
C ILE A 175 -10.17 6.84 9.40
N GLY A 176 -10.11 6.14 10.54
CA GLY A 176 -10.77 6.54 11.77
C GLY A 176 -10.22 7.82 12.41
N SER A 177 -9.03 8.29 12.04
CA SER A 177 -8.45 9.57 12.51
C SER A 177 -8.56 10.71 11.50
N THR A 178 -9.14 10.45 10.32
CA THR A 178 -9.43 11.49 9.34
C THR A 178 -10.64 12.29 9.82
N PRO A 179 -10.63 13.64 9.75
CA PRO A 179 -11.69 14.50 10.31
C PRO A 179 -12.99 14.51 9.47
N THR A 180 -13.50 13.32 9.13
CA THR A 180 -14.79 13.10 8.49
C THR A 180 -15.84 12.73 9.54
N ALA A 181 -17.09 12.52 9.11
CA ALA A 181 -18.16 12.01 9.98
C ALA A 181 -17.82 10.66 10.67
N LEU A 182 -16.86 9.89 10.14
CA LEU A 182 -16.41 8.65 10.76
C LEU A 182 -15.51 8.88 11.99
N ASN A 183 -14.76 9.99 12.08
CA ASN A 183 -13.66 10.28 13.02
C ASN A 183 -13.80 9.63 14.42
N ILE A 184 -13.39 8.36 14.54
CA ILE A 184 -13.47 7.53 15.76
C ILE A 184 -12.29 7.84 16.68
N PHE A 185 -11.14 8.18 16.10
CA PHE A 185 -9.89 8.44 16.81
C PHE A 185 -9.55 9.93 16.72
N THR A 186 -9.95 10.70 17.73
CA THR A 186 -9.59 12.12 17.79
C THR A 186 -8.08 12.25 18.05
N THR A 187 -7.34 12.81 17.09
CA THR A 187 -5.89 13.00 17.19
C THR A 187 -5.49 14.47 17.07
N VAL A 188 -4.31 14.79 17.60
CA VAL A 188 -3.66 16.09 17.42
C VAL A 188 -2.30 15.87 16.76
N PRO A 189 -2.05 16.40 15.54
CA PRO A 189 -3.03 17.02 14.64
C PRO A 189 -4.07 16.01 14.09
N PRO A 190 -5.20 16.47 13.52
CA PRO A 190 -6.11 15.60 12.77
C PRO A 190 -5.42 15.04 11.52
N ASN A 191 -5.85 13.88 11.03
CA ASN A 191 -5.23 13.22 9.87
C ASN A 191 -5.64 13.85 8.52
N THR A 192 -5.37 15.15 8.35
CA THR A 192 -5.67 15.91 7.11
C THR A 192 -4.55 15.78 6.07
N ILE A 193 -3.33 15.45 6.49
CA ILE A 193 -2.17 15.37 5.60
C ILE A 193 -2.37 14.36 4.47
N MET A 194 -3.17 13.32 4.68
CA MET A 194 -3.52 12.31 3.67
C MET A 194 -4.33 12.86 2.50
N ALA A 195 -4.85 14.09 2.59
CA ALA A 195 -5.50 14.80 1.48
C ALA A 195 -4.57 15.79 0.77
N THR A 196 -3.32 15.94 1.21
CA THR A 196 -2.34 16.91 0.69
C THR A 196 -1.25 16.24 -0.15
N TRP A 197 -0.74 16.92 -1.18
CA TRP A 197 0.36 16.40 -1.99
C TRP A 197 1.70 16.51 -1.24
N PRO A 198 2.58 15.49 -1.30
CA PRO A 198 2.45 14.23 -2.05
C PRO A 198 1.70 13.12 -1.31
N MET A 199 1.39 13.29 -0.03
CA MET A 199 0.84 12.25 0.85
C MET A 199 -0.53 11.69 0.41
N VAL A 200 -1.27 12.40 -0.46
CA VAL A 200 -2.47 11.89 -1.14
C VAL A 200 -2.25 10.55 -1.83
N TRP A 201 -1.04 10.28 -2.31
CA TRP A 201 -0.71 9.01 -2.95
C TRP A 201 -0.58 7.84 -1.98
N LEU A 202 -0.49 8.07 -0.67
CA LEU A 202 -0.45 7.00 0.32
C LEU A 202 -1.79 6.22 0.34
N PRO A 203 -2.95 6.84 0.62
CA PRO A 203 -4.23 6.16 0.52
C PRO A 203 -4.64 5.86 -0.92
N ALA A 204 -4.28 6.72 -1.89
CA ALA A 204 -4.73 6.56 -3.27
C ALA A 204 -4.01 5.47 -4.06
N PHE A 205 -2.78 5.10 -3.68
CA PHE A 205 -1.96 4.22 -4.51
C PHE A 205 -1.11 3.23 -3.69
N VAL A 206 -0.34 3.72 -2.72
CA VAL A 206 0.62 2.87 -1.98
C VAL A 206 -0.09 1.83 -1.11
N VAL A 207 -1.07 2.24 -0.31
CA VAL A 207 -1.85 1.32 0.56
C VAL A 207 -2.62 0.27 -0.27
N PRO A 208 -3.41 0.63 -1.30
CA PRO A 208 -4.07 -0.35 -2.17
C PRO A 208 -3.08 -1.30 -2.86
N SER A 209 -1.90 -0.82 -3.26
CA SER A 209 -0.86 -1.69 -3.86
C SER A 209 -0.33 -2.72 -2.86
N ALA A 210 -0.19 -2.35 -1.58
CA ALA A 210 0.20 -3.29 -0.52
C ALA A 210 -0.83 -4.43 -0.36
N TYR A 211 -2.13 -4.08 -0.36
CA TYR A 211 -3.21 -5.07 -0.34
C TYR A 211 -3.17 -5.98 -1.58
N LEU A 212 -3.00 -5.39 -2.76
CA LEU A 212 -2.93 -6.14 -4.02
C LEU A 212 -1.80 -7.18 -4.00
N LEU A 213 -0.61 -6.77 -3.57
CA LEU A 213 0.55 -7.66 -3.46
C LEU A 213 0.26 -8.84 -2.51
N HIS A 214 -0.34 -8.58 -1.35
CA HIS A 214 -0.72 -9.64 -0.41
C HIS A 214 -1.76 -10.59 -0.98
N PHE A 215 -2.83 -10.07 -1.59
CA PHE A 215 -3.88 -10.91 -2.15
C PHE A 215 -3.41 -11.75 -3.34
N LEU A 216 -2.59 -11.18 -4.23
CA LEU A 216 -1.96 -11.95 -5.31
C LEU A 216 -0.99 -13.00 -4.76
N SER A 217 -0.23 -12.69 -3.70
CA SER A 217 0.70 -13.64 -3.08
C SER A 217 -0.04 -14.79 -2.39
N LEU A 218 -1.16 -14.52 -1.74
CA LEU A 218 -2.04 -15.56 -1.18
C LEU A 218 -2.62 -16.45 -2.27
N ARG A 219 -3.10 -15.85 -3.37
CA ARG A 219 -3.61 -16.60 -4.52
C ARG A 219 -2.51 -17.49 -5.14
N GLN A 220 -1.31 -16.96 -5.31
CA GLN A 220 -0.14 -17.72 -5.78
C GLN A 220 0.19 -18.87 -4.82
N THR A 221 0.18 -18.61 -3.50
CA THR A 221 0.46 -19.59 -2.45
C THR A 221 -0.56 -20.73 -2.46
N HIS A 222 -1.85 -20.43 -2.61
CA HIS A 222 -2.90 -21.44 -2.73
C HIS A 222 -2.64 -22.36 -3.94
N ARG A 223 -2.30 -21.79 -5.09
CA ARG A 223 -2.00 -22.55 -6.32
C ARG A 223 -0.75 -23.41 -6.18
N TYR A 224 0.30 -22.89 -5.55
CA TYR A 224 1.51 -23.63 -5.27
C TYR A 224 1.23 -24.88 -4.41
N ARG A 225 0.35 -24.78 -3.40
CA ARG A 225 -0.07 -25.92 -2.58
C ARG A 225 -0.83 -26.97 -3.39
N THR A 226 -1.77 -26.55 -4.26
CA THR A 226 -2.54 -27.50 -5.08
C THR A 226 -1.63 -28.31 -6.00
N THR A 227 -0.64 -27.68 -6.61
CA THR A 227 0.33 -28.35 -7.51
C THR A 227 1.21 -29.36 -6.76
N LEU A 228 1.57 -29.08 -5.50
CA LEU A 228 2.31 -30.03 -4.66
C LEU A 228 1.46 -31.23 -4.24
N SER A 229 0.15 -31.05 -4.01
CA SER A 229 -0.73 -32.17 -3.62
C SER A 229 -1.07 -33.13 -4.76
N THR A 230 -0.91 -32.69 -6.01
CA THR A 230 -1.17 -33.48 -7.22
C THR A 230 0.06 -34.22 -7.74
N LYS A 231 1.21 -34.07 -7.08
CA LYS A 231 2.48 -34.75 -7.39
C LYS A 231 2.76 -35.80 -6.34
#